data_AF-A0A842TSZ8-F1
#
_entry.id   AF-A0A842TSZ8-F1
#
_cell.length_a   1.000
_cell.length_b   1.000
_cell.length_c   1.000
_cell.angle_alpha   90.00
_cell.angle_beta   90.00
_cell.angle_gamma   90.00
#
_symmetry.space_group_name_H-M   'P 1'
#
loop_
_entity.id
_entity.type
_entity.pdbx_description
1 polymer ?
#
loop_
_entity_poly.entity_id
_entity_poly.type
_entity_poly.pdbx_seq_one_letter_code
_entity_poly.pdbx_strand_id
1 'polypeptide(L)'
;MFDDNNFENQMKKELIPVISNHLGVSEQLLSNLPVNILNRILTSINIIPDEKLKKIIVINAPHAEKIPDLLDEALGMCSVSESEEQTVPNYDPCLDLRAGILALIPENFRDEVEEKINEIDDVHRLSELSRKPIDQILVDLGVESETNIPEPEEYDQKRDIIAGILAMVPDENLKDDIKEKLNEIDDINRIVKLASMEYVDFLRELGLEEEITPIGTSNGGQIPRAGSASPYTTPASMPTMTGRSNRPTNMKDDIKAGIIARLPPSVRTFVQEKIMAINDMDKLIKLSTMNYLQIQSELGVPISSPALAPPSVVNPVDTQARKEQESMGQASGQPRQQAPKRMPERELDEETRERLRKRKEENKKYVDIITRIVEKASKNELPDNYDRKIKVLQRVYPDRLKRLMNIFKSQKKRNRILLMFEWFVISQRIEEIETYVEHWQGATERAGGFRAAIGVSRYDSVIEDLKNKELEEIINTSKRALQKIHDQNVQVRAVGVEEIKSIANILLQKVR
;
A
#
# COMPACT_ATOMS: atom_id res chain seq x y z
N MET A 1 32.30 11.74 29.19
CA MET A 1 31.60 13.02 28.94
C MET A 1 31.38 13.10 27.45
N PHE A 2 30.15 12.90 27.00
CA PHE A 2 29.79 13.19 25.62
C PHE A 2 29.78 14.72 25.47
N ASP A 3 30.31 15.22 24.36
CA ASP A 3 30.30 16.65 24.08
C ASP A 3 28.88 17.05 23.69
N ASP A 4 28.11 17.57 24.66
CA ASP A 4 26.71 17.97 24.48
C ASP A 4 26.54 18.94 23.30
N ASN A 5 27.58 19.73 22.98
CA ASN A 5 27.58 20.63 21.83
C ASN A 5 27.58 19.88 20.49
N ASN A 6 28.19 18.69 20.43
CA ASN A 6 28.23 17.90 19.20
C ASN A 6 26.84 17.29 18.90
N PHE A 7 26.16 16.80 19.94
CA PHE A 7 24.80 16.28 19.82
C PHE A 7 23.80 17.37 19.41
N GLU A 8 23.87 18.56 20.02
CA GLU A 8 22.98 19.67 19.68
C GLU A 8 23.18 20.10 18.21
N ASN A 9 24.42 20.21 17.76
CA ASN A 9 24.74 20.57 16.37
C ASN A 9 24.30 19.50 15.37
N GLN A 10 24.41 18.22 15.72
CA GLN A 10 23.92 17.12 14.88
C GLN A 10 22.39 17.16 14.74
N MET A 11 21.67 17.33 15.85
CA MET A 11 20.21 17.44 15.83
C MET A 11 19.74 18.67 15.03
N LYS A 12 20.42 19.82 15.16
CA LYS A 12 20.11 21.01 14.34
C LYS A 12 20.29 20.76 12.84
N LYS A 13 21.34 20.03 12.45
CA LYS A 13 21.58 19.67 11.03
C LYS A 13 20.47 18.81 10.44
N GLU A 14 19.83 17.98 11.26
CA GLU A 14 18.72 17.12 10.81
C GLU A 14 17.38 17.87 10.80
N LEU A 15 17.10 18.67 11.83
CA LEU A 15 15.79 19.32 12.01
C LEU A 15 15.60 20.57 11.14
N ILE A 16 16.63 21.40 10.97
CA ILE A 16 16.53 22.71 10.30
C ILE A 16 16.08 22.56 8.84
N PRO A 17 16.66 21.67 8.01
CA PRO A 17 16.24 21.53 6.61
C PRO A 17 14.78 21.08 6.48
N VAL A 18 14.30 20.23 7.39
CA VAL A 18 12.92 19.73 7.38
C VAL A 18 11.93 20.86 7.69
N ILE A 19 12.18 21.62 8.76
CA ILE A 19 11.32 22.74 9.16
C ILE A 19 11.37 23.88 8.12
N SER A 20 12.55 24.17 7.59
CA SER A 20 12.79 25.17 6.54
C SER A 20 12.01 24.85 5.27
N ASN A 21 12.15 23.61 4.76
CA ASN A 21 11.46 23.17 3.54
C ASN A 21 9.94 23.13 3.72
N HIS A 22 9.45 22.80 4.92
CA HIS A 22 8.01 22.71 5.17
C HIS A 22 7.36 24.09 5.28
N LEU A 23 7.95 25.02 6.05
CA LEU A 23 7.34 26.32 6.36
C LEU A 23 7.81 27.46 5.46
N GLY A 24 8.82 27.22 4.63
CA GLY A 24 9.49 28.25 3.83
C GLY A 24 10.08 29.36 4.72
N VAL A 25 10.69 28.98 5.83
CA VAL A 25 11.42 29.87 6.77
C VAL A 25 12.92 29.69 6.54
N SER A 26 13.72 30.75 6.59
CA SER A 26 15.15 30.63 6.33
C SER A 26 15.86 29.77 7.38
N GLU A 27 16.81 28.94 6.94
CA GLU A 27 17.62 28.10 7.83
C GLU A 27 18.42 28.93 8.84
N GLN A 28 18.82 30.15 8.46
CA GLN A 28 19.50 31.12 9.35
C GLN A 28 18.63 31.59 10.52
N LEU A 29 17.31 31.70 10.32
CA LEU A 29 16.39 32.02 11.42
C LEU A 29 16.26 30.83 12.37
N LEU A 30 16.22 29.62 11.83
CA LEU A 30 16.07 28.38 12.60
C LEU A 30 17.35 27.97 13.34
N SER A 31 18.54 28.28 12.80
CA SER A 31 19.82 27.96 13.43
C SER A 31 20.03 28.64 14.77
N ASN A 32 19.38 29.78 14.98
CA ASN A 32 19.43 30.53 16.24
C ASN A 32 18.48 29.96 17.32
N LEU A 33 17.61 29.01 16.96
CA LEU A 33 16.69 28.41 17.91
C LEU A 33 17.32 27.21 18.65
N PRO A 34 17.08 27.08 19.96
CA PRO A 34 17.36 25.86 20.72
C PRO A 34 16.69 24.61 20.13
N VAL A 35 17.32 23.43 20.26
CA VAL A 35 16.81 22.16 19.70
C VAL A 35 15.44 21.78 20.26
N ASN A 36 15.16 22.07 21.54
CA ASN A 36 13.84 21.81 22.13
C ASN A 36 12.73 22.63 21.47
N ILE A 37 13.01 23.87 21.06
CA ILE A 37 12.07 24.72 20.33
C ILE A 37 11.89 24.20 18.90
N LEU A 38 12.97 23.80 18.22
CA LEU A 38 12.90 23.19 16.90
C LEU A 38 12.06 21.91 16.90
N ASN A 39 12.25 21.03 17.90
CA ASN A 39 11.42 19.84 18.09
C ASN A 39 9.95 20.20 18.32
N ARG A 40 9.66 21.24 19.12
CA ARG A 40 8.29 21.67 19.39
C ARG A 40 7.61 22.28 18.17
N ILE A 41 8.37 23.00 17.35
CA ILE A 41 7.91 23.46 16.03
C ILE A 41 7.60 22.24 15.17
N LEU A 42 8.52 21.28 15.05
CA LEU A 42 8.34 20.08 14.25
C LEU A 42 7.10 19.27 14.66
N THR A 43 6.82 19.13 15.97
CA THR A 43 5.62 18.43 16.44
C THR A 43 4.33 19.20 16.21
N SER A 44 4.41 20.53 16.10
CA SER A 44 3.27 21.41 15.82
C SER A 44 2.95 21.54 14.32
N ILE A 45 3.89 21.16 13.46
CA ILE A 45 3.68 21.06 12.01
C ILE A 45 2.54 20.06 11.75
N ASN A 46 1.61 20.46 10.87
CA ASN A 46 0.31 19.82 10.57
C ASN A 46 -0.81 20.03 11.60
N ILE A 47 -0.54 20.59 12.79
CA ILE A 47 -1.60 20.93 13.76
C ILE A 47 -1.95 22.41 13.67
N ILE A 48 -0.93 23.27 13.62
CA ILE A 48 -1.08 24.71 13.44
C ILE A 48 -0.96 25.03 11.95
N PRO A 49 -1.87 25.82 11.35
CA PRO A 49 -1.75 26.27 9.96
C PRO A 49 -0.38 26.92 9.70
N ASP A 50 0.27 26.55 8.59
CA ASP A 50 1.65 26.94 8.27
C ASP A 50 1.87 28.46 8.32
N GLU A 51 0.91 29.25 7.84
CA GLU A 51 0.96 30.72 7.90
C GLU A 51 1.02 31.27 9.33
N LYS A 52 0.31 30.62 10.26
CA LYS A 52 0.30 30.99 11.68
C LYS A 52 1.61 30.55 12.34
N LEU A 53 2.06 29.33 12.05
CA LEU A 53 3.32 28.80 12.56
C LEU A 53 4.53 29.62 12.07
N LYS A 54 4.55 29.96 10.78
CA LYS A 54 5.53 30.85 10.15
C LYS A 54 5.55 32.22 10.79
N LYS A 55 4.39 32.84 11.06
CA LYS A 55 4.31 34.12 11.77
C LYS A 55 4.87 34.04 13.18
N ILE A 56 4.54 32.98 13.93
CA ILE A 56 5.08 32.75 15.28
C ILE A 56 6.62 32.71 15.23
N ILE A 57 7.19 31.93 14.30
CA ILE A 57 8.64 31.77 14.16
C ILE A 57 9.32 33.06 13.69
N VAL A 58 8.84 33.68 12.60
CA VAL A 58 9.49 34.85 12.00
C VAL A 58 9.44 36.07 12.93
N ILE A 59 8.32 36.29 13.62
CA ILE A 59 8.15 37.45 14.51
C ILE A 59 8.94 37.26 15.81
N ASN A 60 9.00 36.03 16.34
CA ASN A 60 9.55 35.76 17.68
C ASN A 60 10.90 35.05 17.66
N ALA A 61 11.54 34.83 16.51
CA ALA A 61 12.91 34.31 16.46
C ALA A 61 13.92 35.10 17.33
N PRO A 62 13.83 36.44 17.48
CA PRO A 62 14.68 37.19 18.41
C PRO A 62 14.35 36.95 19.90
N HIS A 63 13.18 36.39 20.19
CA HIS A 63 12.63 36.12 21.52
C HIS A 63 12.22 34.65 21.61
N ALA A 64 13.18 33.76 21.34
CA ALA A 64 12.95 32.32 21.22
C ALA A 64 12.21 31.72 22.43
N GLU A 65 12.42 32.28 23.61
CA GLU A 65 11.76 31.90 24.86
C GLU A 65 10.22 32.02 24.83
N LYS A 66 9.66 32.87 23.97
CA LYS A 66 8.20 33.08 23.83
C LYS A 66 7.55 32.13 22.83
N ILE A 67 8.35 31.47 21.98
CA ILE A 67 7.82 30.59 20.94
C ILE A 67 7.01 29.43 21.53
N PRO A 68 7.46 28.71 22.58
CA PRO A 68 6.68 27.61 23.17
C PRO A 68 5.29 28.02 23.64
N ASP A 69 5.16 29.16 24.33
CA ASP A 69 3.87 29.62 24.86
C ASP A 69 2.89 29.99 23.73
N LEU A 70 3.41 30.63 22.66
CA LEU A 70 2.62 30.96 21.48
C LEU A 70 2.21 29.72 20.67
N LEU A 71 3.04 28.67 20.67
CA LEU A 71 2.68 27.38 20.10
C LEU A 71 1.57 26.73 20.93
N ASP A 72 1.67 26.74 22.25
CA ASP A 72 0.65 26.16 23.14
C ASP A 72 -0.68 26.90 23.05
N GLU A 73 -0.66 28.24 22.98
CA GLU A 73 -1.86 29.05 22.74
C GLU A 73 -2.45 28.73 21.36
N ALA A 74 -1.62 28.62 20.33
CA ALA A 74 -2.08 28.27 19.00
C ALA A 74 -2.66 26.85 18.93
N LEU A 75 -2.08 25.88 19.63
CA LEU A 75 -2.59 24.52 19.76
C LEU A 75 -3.92 24.49 20.53
N GLY A 76 -4.03 25.24 21.62
CA GLY A 76 -5.26 25.38 22.40
C GLY A 76 -6.41 26.04 21.64
N MET A 77 -6.10 26.88 20.65
CA MET A 77 -7.10 27.46 19.75
C MET A 77 -7.50 26.52 18.61
N CYS A 78 -6.60 25.62 18.19
CA CYS A 78 -6.90 24.62 17.15
C CYS A 78 -7.74 23.44 17.70
N SER A 79 -7.77 23.24 19.01
CA SER A 79 -8.59 22.21 19.67
C SER A 79 -10.05 22.62 19.94
N VAL A 80 -10.46 23.85 19.58
CA VAL A 80 -11.80 24.40 19.91
C VAL A 80 -12.65 24.71 18.67
N SER A 81 -12.23 24.33 17.47
CA SER A 81 -13.17 24.27 16.34
C SER A 81 -14.07 23.04 16.47
N GLU A 82 -15.17 23.21 17.22
CA GLU A 82 -16.43 22.50 16.98
C GLU A 82 -16.86 22.79 15.53
N SER A 83 -16.28 22.06 14.58
CA SER A 83 -16.80 21.98 13.22
C SER A 83 -17.96 20.99 13.22
N GLU A 84 -19.10 21.49 12.76
CA GLU A 84 -20.37 20.80 12.52
C GLU A 84 -20.20 19.34 12.10
N GLU A 85 -20.95 18.47 12.78
CA GLU A 85 -21.13 17.05 12.49
C GLU A 85 -21.44 16.80 11.00
N GLN A 86 -20.41 16.46 10.22
CA GLN A 86 -20.59 15.54 9.12
C GLN A 86 -20.59 14.14 9.70
N THR A 87 -21.79 13.59 9.89
CA THR A 87 -22.02 12.19 10.22
C THR A 87 -21.44 11.29 9.13
N VAL A 88 -20.18 10.88 9.27
CA VAL A 88 -19.69 9.65 8.65
C VAL A 88 -20.38 8.50 9.41
N PRO A 89 -21.19 7.67 8.75
CA PRO A 89 -21.89 6.61 9.45
C PRO A 89 -20.89 5.55 9.91
N ASN A 90 -20.88 5.25 11.22
CA ASN A 90 -20.20 4.13 11.87
C ASN A 90 -18.66 4.07 11.71
N TYR A 91 -17.94 4.93 12.44
CA TYR A 91 -16.53 4.70 12.73
C TYR A 91 -16.39 4.08 14.14
N ASP A 92 -15.92 2.83 14.21
CA ASP A 92 -15.61 2.15 15.47
C ASP A 92 -14.07 1.98 15.58
N PRO A 93 -13.39 2.85 16.35
CA PRO A 93 -11.94 2.80 16.48
C PRO A 93 -11.45 1.51 17.14
N CYS A 94 -12.27 0.83 17.95
CA CYS A 94 -11.91 -0.47 18.51
C CYS A 94 -11.82 -1.52 17.41
N LEU A 95 -12.80 -1.55 16.50
CA LEU A 95 -12.83 -2.53 15.41
C LEU A 95 -11.59 -2.41 14.51
N ASP A 96 -11.18 -1.19 14.20
CA ASP A 96 -10.00 -0.92 13.37
C ASP A 96 -8.70 -1.28 14.09
N LEU A 97 -8.57 -0.93 15.37
CA LEU A 97 -7.40 -1.28 16.17
C LEU A 97 -7.27 -2.79 16.38
N ARG A 98 -8.38 -3.50 16.64
CA ARG A 98 -8.40 -4.97 16.73
C ARG A 98 -7.94 -5.60 15.42
N ALA A 99 -8.49 -5.15 14.29
CA ALA A 99 -8.09 -5.63 12.97
C ALA A 99 -6.60 -5.36 12.69
N GLY A 100 -6.10 -4.20 13.11
CA GLY A 100 -4.70 -3.81 12.96
C GLY A 100 -3.73 -4.67 13.77
N ILE A 101 -4.03 -4.90 15.05
CA ILE A 101 -3.21 -5.78 15.88
C ILE A 101 -3.22 -7.21 15.29
N LEU A 102 -4.40 -7.73 14.92
CA LEU A 102 -4.54 -9.08 14.35
C LEU A 102 -3.88 -9.27 12.99
N ALA A 103 -3.56 -8.21 12.27
CA ALA A 103 -2.82 -8.30 11.01
C ALA A 103 -1.30 -8.47 11.23
N LEU A 104 -0.78 -8.07 12.40
CA LEU A 104 0.62 -8.21 12.78
C LEU A 104 0.93 -9.56 13.42
N ILE A 105 -0.09 -10.24 13.97
CA ILE A 105 0.08 -11.52 14.65
C ILE A 105 0.28 -12.66 13.63
N PRO A 106 1.34 -13.49 13.78
CA PRO A 106 1.54 -14.68 12.97
C PRO A 106 0.33 -15.63 13.02
N GLU A 107 0.03 -16.27 11.90
CA GLU A 107 -1.19 -17.07 11.70
C GLU A 107 -1.35 -18.25 12.68
N ASN A 108 -0.27 -18.73 13.31
CA ASN A 108 -0.34 -19.79 14.32
C ASN A 108 -0.84 -19.30 15.69
N PHE A 109 -0.77 -18.00 15.99
CA PHE A 109 -1.25 -17.41 17.24
C PHE A 109 -2.55 -16.62 17.07
N ARG A 110 -2.99 -16.41 15.82
CA ARG A 110 -4.02 -15.44 15.48
C ARG A 110 -5.39 -15.76 16.07
N ASP A 111 -5.83 -17.02 16.11
CA ASP A 111 -7.14 -17.38 16.65
C ASP A 111 -7.21 -17.12 18.18
N GLU A 112 -6.15 -17.46 18.93
CA GLU A 112 -6.10 -17.20 20.39
C GLU A 112 -5.97 -15.71 20.71
N VAL A 113 -5.17 -14.99 19.92
CA VAL A 113 -5.04 -13.53 20.04
C VAL A 113 -6.32 -12.82 19.63
N GLU A 114 -7.04 -13.29 18.60
CA GLU A 114 -8.32 -12.73 18.14
C GLU A 114 -9.39 -12.84 19.22
N GLU A 115 -9.49 -13.98 19.90
CA GLU A 115 -10.39 -14.15 21.04
C GLU A 115 -10.10 -13.10 22.13
N LYS A 116 -8.84 -13.02 22.58
CA LYS A 116 -8.41 -12.11 23.66
C LYS A 116 -8.49 -10.63 23.29
N ILE A 117 -8.22 -10.28 22.03
CA ILE A 117 -8.32 -8.89 21.53
C ILE A 117 -9.77 -8.45 21.38
N ASN A 118 -10.66 -9.36 20.98
CA ASN A 118 -12.09 -9.06 20.88
C ASN A 118 -12.75 -8.79 22.24
N GLU A 119 -12.16 -9.27 23.33
CA GLU A 119 -12.57 -8.95 24.71
C GLU A 119 -12.11 -7.55 25.18
N ILE A 120 -11.21 -6.88 24.45
CA ILE A 120 -10.71 -5.56 24.84
C ILE A 120 -11.56 -4.48 24.19
N ASP A 121 -12.50 -3.91 24.94
CA ASP A 121 -13.35 -2.80 24.50
C ASP A 121 -12.70 -1.40 24.72
N ASP A 122 -11.54 -1.34 25.36
CA ASP A 122 -10.82 -0.09 25.63
C ASP A 122 -9.90 0.30 24.45
N VAL A 123 -10.28 1.37 23.74
CA VAL A 123 -9.52 1.99 22.65
C VAL A 123 -8.08 2.32 23.06
N HIS A 124 -7.86 2.82 24.29
CA HIS A 124 -6.53 3.19 24.76
C HIS A 124 -5.64 1.95 24.91
N ARG A 125 -6.18 0.89 25.52
CA ARG A 125 -5.47 -0.38 25.67
C ARG A 125 -5.16 -1.03 24.33
N LEU A 126 -6.10 -1.00 23.38
CA LEU A 126 -5.86 -1.47 22.01
C LEU A 126 -4.80 -0.62 21.30
N SER A 127 -4.83 0.70 21.46
CA SER A 127 -3.81 1.59 20.89
C SER A 127 -2.43 1.40 21.53
N GLU A 128 -2.35 1.00 22.80
CA GLU A 128 -1.08 0.66 23.44
C GLU A 128 -0.54 -0.68 22.92
N LEU A 129 -1.41 -1.69 22.80
CA LEU A 129 -1.05 -2.98 22.22
C LEU A 129 -0.59 -2.84 20.77
N SER A 130 -1.25 -2.01 19.95
CA SER A 130 -0.88 -1.82 18.54
C SER A 130 0.50 -1.16 18.34
N ARG A 131 1.11 -0.61 19.39
CA ARG A 131 2.44 0.01 19.36
C ARG A 131 3.54 -0.92 19.87
N LYS A 132 3.19 -2.07 20.44
CA LYS A 132 4.13 -3.03 21.01
C LYS A 132 4.62 -4.01 19.94
N PRO A 133 5.84 -4.55 20.08
CA PRO A 133 6.30 -5.65 19.24
C PRO A 133 5.48 -6.93 19.50
N ILE A 134 5.43 -7.82 18.51
CA ILE A 134 4.51 -8.98 18.49
C ILE A 134 4.68 -9.88 19.72
N ASP A 135 5.92 -10.17 20.09
CA ASP A 135 6.29 -10.94 21.28
C ASP A 135 5.68 -10.34 22.55
N GLN A 136 5.78 -9.02 22.71
CA GLN A 136 5.18 -8.32 23.85
C GLN A 136 3.65 -8.31 23.80
N ILE A 137 3.04 -8.23 22.61
CA ILE A 137 1.58 -8.34 22.45
C ILE A 137 1.09 -9.72 22.91
N LEU A 138 1.79 -10.80 22.52
CA LEU A 138 1.44 -12.16 22.93
C LEU A 138 1.53 -12.34 24.45
N VAL A 139 2.60 -11.82 25.06
CA VAL A 139 2.80 -11.84 26.52
C VAL A 139 1.71 -11.03 27.24
N ASP A 140 1.41 -9.82 26.78
CA ASP A 140 0.43 -8.95 27.42
C ASP A 140 -1.01 -9.47 27.31
N LEU A 141 -1.29 -10.28 26.28
CA LEU A 141 -2.55 -11.00 26.12
C LEU A 141 -2.55 -12.35 26.86
N GLY A 142 -1.45 -12.73 27.52
CA GLY A 142 -1.32 -13.99 28.23
C GLY A 142 -1.44 -15.21 27.31
N VAL A 143 -1.04 -15.08 26.05
CA VAL A 143 -0.94 -16.19 25.11
C VAL A 143 0.34 -16.95 25.44
N GLU A 144 0.21 -17.98 26.29
CA GLU A 144 1.32 -18.83 26.67
C GLU A 144 1.76 -19.64 25.45
N SER A 145 2.98 -19.41 24.99
CA SER A 145 3.58 -20.23 23.93
C SER A 145 3.92 -21.62 24.49
N GLU A 146 2.94 -22.50 24.65
CA GLU A 146 3.18 -23.91 24.99
C GLU A 146 3.82 -24.69 23.84
N THR A 147 3.89 -24.10 22.65
CA THR A 147 4.85 -24.53 21.65
C THR A 147 6.13 -23.77 21.90
N ASN A 148 7.25 -24.49 22.02
CA ASN A 148 8.57 -23.96 21.70
C ASN A 148 8.38 -23.01 20.50
N ILE A 149 8.34 -21.70 20.76
CA ILE A 149 8.84 -20.74 19.79
C ILE A 149 10.20 -21.34 19.49
N PRO A 150 10.46 -21.83 18.27
CA PRO A 150 11.82 -22.23 17.93
C PRO A 150 12.66 -21.06 18.43
N GLU A 151 13.60 -21.29 19.36
CA GLU A 151 14.63 -20.29 19.59
C GLU A 151 14.99 -19.82 18.18
N PRO A 152 14.81 -18.52 17.87
CA PRO A 152 14.98 -18.06 16.51
C PRO A 152 16.29 -18.67 16.06
N GLU A 153 16.25 -19.58 15.07
CA GLU A 153 17.48 -20.03 14.42
C GLU A 153 18.19 -18.72 14.15
N GLU A 154 19.32 -18.50 14.82
CA GLU A 154 20.00 -17.21 14.84
C GLU A 154 19.93 -16.66 13.43
N TYR A 155 19.24 -15.52 13.28
CA TYR A 155 18.95 -14.92 11.99
C TYR A 155 20.28 -14.80 11.23
N ASP A 156 20.51 -15.74 10.31
CA ASP A 156 21.82 -15.92 9.69
C ASP A 156 21.90 -14.97 8.49
N GLN A 157 22.02 -13.67 8.80
CA GLN A 157 22.15 -12.58 7.85
C GLN A 157 23.21 -12.88 6.77
N LYS A 158 24.22 -13.68 7.11
CA LYS A 158 25.23 -14.19 6.17
C LYS A 158 24.61 -15.09 5.10
N ARG A 159 23.71 -16.03 5.43
CA ARG A 159 23.06 -16.91 4.45
C ARG A 159 22.23 -16.15 3.42
N ASP A 160 21.47 -15.14 3.84
CA ASP A 160 20.63 -14.36 2.93
C ASP A 160 21.46 -13.53 1.95
N ILE A 161 22.54 -12.91 2.45
CA ILE A 161 23.47 -12.16 1.59
C ILE A 161 24.16 -13.10 0.60
N ILE A 162 24.59 -14.29 1.06
CA ILE A 162 25.18 -15.32 0.18
C ILE A 162 24.19 -15.75 -0.89
N ALA A 163 22.93 -16.02 -0.53
CA ALA A 163 21.90 -16.39 -1.50
C ALA A 163 21.66 -15.28 -2.54
N GLY A 164 21.68 -14.01 -2.11
CA GLY A 164 21.60 -12.85 -2.99
C GLY A 164 22.76 -12.76 -3.98
N ILE A 165 24.00 -12.96 -3.51
CA ILE A 165 25.20 -12.97 -4.37
C ILE A 165 25.10 -14.11 -5.40
N LEU A 166 24.75 -15.33 -4.97
CA LEU A 166 24.64 -16.50 -5.86
C LEU A 166 23.58 -16.34 -6.95
N ALA A 167 22.51 -15.58 -6.69
CA ALA A 167 21.49 -15.28 -7.69
C ALA A 167 22.01 -14.34 -8.80
N MET A 168 23.07 -13.58 -8.54
CA MET A 168 23.69 -12.64 -9.49
C MET A 168 24.86 -13.27 -10.27
N VAL A 169 25.31 -14.47 -9.90
CA VAL A 169 26.38 -15.20 -10.61
C VAL A 169 25.81 -15.80 -11.91
N PRO A 170 26.36 -15.44 -13.08
CA PRO A 170 25.85 -15.89 -14.37
C PRO A 170 26.26 -17.33 -14.74
N ASP A 171 27.39 -17.83 -14.24
CA ASP A 171 27.86 -19.20 -14.48
C ASP A 171 27.39 -20.13 -13.35
N GLU A 172 26.52 -21.09 -13.67
CA GLU A 172 26.00 -22.06 -12.70
C GLU A 172 27.09 -22.97 -12.14
N ASN A 173 28.16 -23.24 -12.91
CA ASN A 173 29.23 -24.13 -12.45
C ASN A 173 30.06 -23.49 -11.34
N LEU A 174 30.15 -22.15 -11.31
CA LEU A 174 30.90 -21.40 -10.29
C LEU A 174 30.11 -21.19 -9.00
N LYS A 175 28.80 -21.44 -8.98
CA LYS A 175 27.97 -21.11 -7.81
C LYS A 175 28.32 -21.92 -6.58
N ASP A 176 28.67 -23.20 -6.75
CA ASP A 176 29.03 -24.05 -5.62
C ASP A 176 30.38 -23.63 -5.01
N ASP A 177 31.37 -23.32 -5.85
CA ASP A 177 32.70 -22.84 -5.40
C ASP A 177 32.61 -21.45 -4.73
N ILE A 178 31.82 -20.53 -5.30
CA ILE A 178 31.55 -19.22 -4.70
C ILE A 178 30.82 -19.39 -3.37
N LYS A 179 29.82 -20.28 -3.30
CA LYS A 179 29.07 -20.55 -2.06
C LYS A 179 29.99 -21.09 -0.97
N GLU A 180 30.88 -22.03 -1.30
CA GLU A 180 31.86 -22.56 -0.37
C GLU A 180 32.77 -21.45 0.16
N LYS A 181 33.37 -20.66 -0.74
CA LYS A 181 34.26 -19.54 -0.37
C LYS A 181 33.58 -18.46 0.47
N LEU A 182 32.33 -18.12 0.18
CA LEU A 182 31.59 -17.14 0.98
C LEU A 182 31.21 -17.68 2.37
N ASN A 183 30.97 -18.99 2.50
CA ASN A 183 30.71 -19.62 3.79
C ASN A 183 31.96 -19.65 4.69
N GLU A 184 33.17 -19.68 4.11
CA GLU A 184 34.44 -19.56 4.85
C GLU A 184 34.68 -18.16 5.45
N ILE A 185 33.94 -17.12 5.01
CA ILE A 185 34.13 -15.75 5.49
C ILE A 185 33.23 -15.49 6.71
N ASP A 186 33.81 -15.34 7.89
CA ASP A 186 33.03 -15.08 9.12
C ASP A 186 32.54 -13.62 9.26
N ASP A 187 33.21 -12.66 8.62
CA ASP A 187 32.84 -11.24 8.67
C ASP A 187 31.79 -10.88 7.62
N ILE A 188 30.56 -10.62 8.05
CA ILE A 188 29.44 -10.19 7.20
C ILE A 188 29.77 -8.92 6.42
N ASN A 189 30.50 -7.96 7.01
CA ASN A 189 30.82 -6.71 6.31
C ASN A 189 31.75 -6.96 5.13
N ARG A 190 32.62 -7.97 5.23
CA ARG A 190 33.46 -8.40 4.11
C ARG A 190 32.64 -9.01 2.99
N ILE A 191 31.63 -9.83 3.30
CA ILE A 191 30.70 -10.40 2.32
C ILE A 191 29.88 -9.31 1.62
N VAL A 192 29.38 -8.31 2.36
CA VAL A 192 28.66 -7.16 1.79
C VAL A 192 29.56 -6.34 0.85
N LYS A 193 30.83 -6.15 1.24
CA LYS A 193 31.82 -5.47 0.39
C LYS A 193 32.07 -6.24 -0.91
N LEU A 194 32.21 -7.57 -0.84
CA LEU A 194 32.36 -8.45 -2.00
C LEU A 194 31.16 -8.35 -2.95
N ALA A 195 29.93 -8.33 -2.41
CA ALA A 195 28.71 -8.19 -3.21
C ALA A 195 28.63 -6.89 -4.02
N SER A 196 29.41 -5.87 -3.63
CA SER A 196 29.43 -4.55 -4.26
C SER A 196 30.57 -4.38 -5.26
N MET A 197 31.43 -5.38 -5.44
CA MET A 197 32.54 -5.35 -6.38
C MET A 197 32.09 -5.69 -7.81
N GLU A 198 32.87 -5.24 -8.80
CA GLU A 198 32.70 -5.74 -10.16
C GLU A 198 33.00 -7.24 -10.21
N TYR A 199 32.29 -7.99 -11.04
CA TYR A 199 32.32 -9.46 -11.06
C TYR A 199 33.73 -10.05 -11.19
N VAL A 200 34.60 -9.42 -11.98
CA VAL A 200 36.00 -9.87 -12.14
C VAL A 200 36.82 -9.68 -10.86
N ASP A 201 36.70 -8.52 -10.21
CA ASP A 201 37.40 -8.24 -8.95
C ASP A 201 36.82 -9.06 -7.78
N PHE A 202 35.52 -9.36 -7.82
CA PHE A 202 34.85 -10.27 -6.91
C PHE A 202 35.45 -11.69 -7.00
N LEU A 203 35.58 -12.24 -8.21
CA LEU A 203 36.19 -13.56 -8.42
C LEU A 203 37.69 -13.57 -8.03
N ARG A 204 38.42 -12.48 -8.31
CA ARG A 204 39.81 -12.28 -7.84
C ARG A 204 39.92 -12.35 -6.33
N GLU A 205 39.09 -11.59 -5.63
CA GLU A 205 39.12 -11.51 -4.17
C GLU A 205 38.73 -12.84 -3.51
N LEU A 206 37.95 -13.69 -4.20
CA LEU A 206 37.65 -15.06 -3.78
C LEU A 206 38.71 -16.09 -4.20
N GLY A 207 39.72 -15.72 -5.00
CA GLY A 207 40.75 -16.62 -5.50
C GLY A 207 40.28 -17.57 -6.60
N LEU A 208 39.21 -17.22 -7.32
CA LEU A 208 38.57 -18.04 -8.38
C LEU A 208 38.93 -17.56 -9.80
N GLU A 209 40.03 -16.82 -9.97
CA GLU A 209 40.42 -16.21 -11.25
C GLU A 209 40.85 -17.22 -12.33
N GLU A 210 41.34 -18.40 -11.94
CA GLU A 210 41.88 -19.39 -12.88
C GLU A 210 40.78 -20.15 -13.66
N GLU A 211 39.51 -20.01 -13.28
CA GLU A 211 38.39 -20.75 -13.89
C GLU A 211 37.70 -19.99 -15.03
N ILE A 212 38.06 -18.72 -15.25
CA ILE A 212 37.57 -17.94 -16.39
C ILE A 212 38.35 -18.35 -17.63
N THR A 213 37.89 -19.40 -18.33
CA THR A 213 38.40 -19.68 -19.68
C THR A 213 38.08 -18.49 -20.59
N PRO A 214 39.08 -17.83 -21.21
CA PRO A 214 38.81 -16.71 -22.09
C PRO A 214 38.04 -17.22 -23.31
N ILE A 215 36.82 -16.72 -23.49
CA ILE A 215 36.03 -16.94 -24.70
C ILE A 215 36.85 -16.39 -25.88
N GLY A 216 37.43 -17.31 -26.65
CA GLY A 216 38.40 -17.01 -27.69
C GLY A 216 37.83 -16.16 -28.81
N THR A 217 38.50 -15.03 -29.07
CA THR A 217 38.53 -14.40 -30.38
C THR A 217 39.20 -15.35 -31.38
N SER A 218 38.45 -15.89 -32.34
CA SER A 218 39.04 -16.53 -33.53
C SER A 218 38.44 -15.96 -34.82
N ASN A 219 39.35 -15.61 -35.72
CA ASN A 219 39.15 -15.00 -37.03
C ASN A 219 38.63 -16.01 -38.07
N GLY A 220 37.88 -15.50 -39.05
CA GLY A 220 38.19 -15.67 -40.47
C GLY A 220 37.77 -16.97 -41.19
N GLY A 221 36.74 -16.85 -42.02
CA GLY A 221 36.70 -17.48 -43.35
C GLY A 221 35.88 -18.76 -43.50
N GLN A 222 34.69 -18.67 -44.12
CA GLN A 222 34.46 -19.09 -45.51
C GLN A 222 32.97 -18.99 -45.88
N ILE A 223 32.75 -18.47 -47.09
CA ILE A 223 31.48 -18.34 -47.81
C ILE A 223 31.05 -19.75 -48.29
N PRO A 224 29.74 -20.03 -48.37
CA PRO A 224 29.17 -20.35 -49.68
C PRO A 224 27.87 -19.59 -49.99
N ARG A 225 27.90 -18.83 -51.09
CA ARG A 225 26.80 -18.61 -52.06
C ARG A 225 26.50 -19.96 -52.75
N ALA A 226 25.36 -20.29 -53.33
CA ALA A 226 24.07 -19.67 -53.61
C ALA A 226 23.09 -20.81 -54.00
N GLY A 227 21.78 -20.58 -53.95
CA GLY A 227 20.80 -21.53 -54.46
C GLY A 227 19.39 -20.95 -54.51
N SER A 228 19.09 -20.27 -55.62
CA SER A 228 17.79 -19.73 -56.02
C SER A 228 16.76 -20.80 -56.39
N ALA A 229 15.51 -20.67 -55.92
CA ALA A 229 14.29 -20.97 -56.69
C ALA A 229 13.01 -20.56 -55.93
N SER A 230 12.24 -19.64 -56.51
CA SER A 230 10.77 -19.53 -56.43
C SER A 230 10.17 -20.34 -57.60
N PRO A 231 8.86 -20.71 -57.74
CA PRO A 231 7.71 -19.83 -57.46
C PRO A 231 6.33 -20.48 -57.08
N TYR A 232 5.35 -19.59 -56.80
CA TYR A 232 3.88 -19.76 -56.67
C TYR A 232 3.37 -20.61 -55.47
N THR A 233 2.36 -20.21 -54.68
CA THR A 233 0.95 -20.03 -55.07
C THR A 233 0.15 -19.35 -53.92
N THR A 234 -0.69 -18.36 -54.21
CA THR A 234 -1.91 -17.95 -53.45
C THR A 234 -3.10 -18.72 -54.04
N PRO A 235 -4.21 -19.07 -53.33
CA PRO A 235 -5.17 -18.16 -52.65
C PRO A 235 -5.65 -18.75 -51.28
N ALA A 236 -6.48 -18.14 -50.42
CA ALA A 236 -7.80 -17.57 -50.61
C ALA A 236 -8.30 -16.79 -49.38
N SER A 237 -9.29 -15.93 -49.62
CA SER A 237 -9.90 -14.98 -48.70
C SER A 237 -11.19 -15.48 -48.03
N MET A 238 -11.58 -14.76 -46.94
CA MET A 238 -12.91 -14.58 -46.32
C MET A 238 -13.37 -15.60 -45.24
N PRO A 239 -14.23 -15.23 -44.25
CA PRO A 239 -15.06 -14.01 -44.19
C PRO A 239 -14.98 -13.15 -42.91
N THR A 240 -15.33 -11.88 -43.12
CA THR A 240 -15.72 -10.85 -42.16
C THR A 240 -16.97 -11.21 -41.35
N MET A 241 -16.91 -11.06 -40.03
CA MET A 241 -18.06 -10.97 -39.14
C MET A 241 -18.17 -9.53 -38.60
N THR A 242 -19.25 -8.89 -38.99
CA THR A 242 -19.69 -7.55 -38.60
C THR A 242 -20.26 -7.54 -37.18
N GLY A 243 -20.05 -6.44 -36.43
CA GLY A 243 -21.04 -6.01 -35.44
C GLY A 243 -20.55 -5.66 -34.03
N ARG A 244 -19.49 -4.85 -33.88
CA ARG A 244 -19.38 -3.93 -32.74
C ARG A 244 -18.90 -2.58 -33.23
N SER A 245 -19.53 -1.53 -32.72
CA SER A 245 -19.27 -0.13 -33.03
C SER A 245 -17.81 0.24 -32.76
N ASN A 246 -16.95 0.05 -33.75
CA ASN A 246 -15.63 0.69 -33.81
C ASN A 246 -15.86 2.17 -34.10
N ARG A 247 -16.22 2.94 -33.07
CA ARG A 247 -15.81 4.35 -33.09
C ARG A 247 -14.31 4.33 -32.92
N PRO A 248 -13.51 4.87 -33.86
CA PRO A 248 -12.10 5.09 -33.59
C PRO A 248 -12.04 6.02 -32.36
N THR A 249 -11.70 5.47 -31.20
CA THR A 249 -11.43 6.30 -30.04
C THR A 249 -10.17 7.08 -30.37
N ASN A 250 -10.29 8.39 -30.28
CA ASN A 250 -9.16 9.28 -30.50
C ASN A 250 -8.14 8.97 -29.41
N MET A 251 -7.00 8.38 -29.77
CA MET A 251 -5.95 7.94 -28.85
C MET A 251 -5.53 9.04 -27.85
N LYS A 252 -5.66 10.32 -28.24
CA LYS A 252 -5.44 11.47 -27.36
C LYS A 252 -6.46 11.53 -26.22
N ASP A 253 -7.73 11.28 -26.51
CA ASP A 253 -8.82 11.33 -25.53
C ASP A 253 -8.74 10.15 -24.56
N ASP A 254 -8.30 8.98 -25.03
CA ASP A 254 -8.06 7.81 -24.17
C ASP A 254 -6.90 8.06 -23.19
N ILE A 255 -5.82 8.70 -23.65
CA ILE A 255 -4.68 9.05 -22.78
C ILE A 255 -5.08 10.15 -21.80
N LYS A 256 -5.82 11.18 -22.25
CA LYS A 256 -6.39 12.22 -21.36
C LYS A 256 -7.27 11.61 -20.27
N ALA A 257 -8.17 10.70 -20.64
CA ALA A 257 -9.03 9.99 -19.69
C ALA A 257 -8.22 9.13 -18.72
N GLY A 258 -7.18 8.43 -19.20
CA GLY A 258 -6.26 7.65 -18.37
C GLY A 258 -5.50 8.49 -17.34
N ILE A 259 -5.00 9.67 -17.72
CA ILE A 259 -4.34 10.60 -16.80
C ILE A 259 -5.33 11.08 -15.73
N ILE A 260 -6.52 11.53 -16.15
CA ILE A 260 -7.56 12.06 -15.24
C ILE A 260 -8.03 10.99 -14.25
N ALA A 261 -8.21 9.74 -14.70
CA ALA A 261 -8.64 8.63 -13.85
C ALA A 261 -7.64 8.30 -12.72
N ARG A 262 -6.34 8.61 -12.91
CA ARG A 262 -5.29 8.39 -11.91
C ARG A 262 -5.16 9.53 -10.89
N LEU A 263 -5.78 10.68 -11.14
CA LEU A 263 -5.75 11.82 -10.21
C LEU A 263 -6.77 11.62 -9.07
N PRO A 264 -6.45 12.10 -7.83
CA PRO A 264 -7.42 12.16 -6.74
C PRO A 264 -8.66 12.99 -7.12
N PRO A 265 -9.88 12.63 -6.66
CA PRO A 265 -11.11 13.36 -6.98
C PRO A 265 -11.04 14.87 -6.69
N SER A 266 -10.41 15.25 -5.58
CA SER A 266 -10.19 16.64 -5.17
C SER A 266 -9.32 17.44 -6.14
N VAL A 267 -8.48 16.77 -6.92
CA VAL A 267 -7.54 17.41 -7.87
C VAL A 267 -8.08 17.36 -9.30
N ARG A 268 -8.95 16.39 -9.63
CA ARG A 268 -9.50 16.21 -10.98
C ARG A 268 -10.13 17.48 -11.52
N THR A 269 -10.96 18.15 -10.73
CA THR A 269 -11.66 19.39 -11.16
C THR A 269 -10.69 20.49 -11.59
N PHE A 270 -9.56 20.66 -10.91
CA PHE A 270 -8.58 21.71 -11.21
C PHE A 270 -7.65 21.39 -12.38
N VAL A 271 -7.42 20.10 -12.62
CA VAL A 271 -6.40 19.65 -13.59
C VAL A 271 -7.04 19.13 -14.88
N GLN A 272 -8.29 18.66 -14.83
CA GLN A 272 -9.02 18.09 -15.97
C GLN A 272 -9.13 19.07 -17.13
N GLU A 273 -9.48 20.33 -16.87
CA GLU A 273 -9.59 21.34 -17.93
C GLU A 273 -8.24 21.56 -18.64
N LYS A 274 -7.15 21.64 -17.86
CA LYS A 274 -5.79 21.79 -18.40
C LYS A 274 -5.35 20.55 -19.20
N ILE A 275 -5.65 19.34 -18.73
CA ILE A 275 -5.34 18.10 -19.45
C ILE A 275 -6.14 18.02 -20.76
N MET A 276 -7.42 18.38 -20.73
CA MET A 276 -8.28 18.36 -21.93
C MET A 276 -7.81 19.39 -22.97
N ALA A 277 -7.23 20.51 -22.55
CA ALA A 277 -6.66 21.53 -23.44
C ALA A 277 -5.33 21.12 -24.11
N ILE A 278 -4.64 20.07 -23.64
CA ILE A 278 -3.37 19.64 -24.24
C ILE A 278 -3.64 18.87 -25.54
N ASN A 279 -3.09 19.37 -26.64
CA ASN A 279 -3.17 18.71 -27.95
C ASN A 279 -1.85 18.04 -28.38
N ASP A 280 -0.77 18.32 -27.65
CA ASP A 280 0.56 17.74 -27.85
C ASP A 280 0.61 16.30 -27.28
N MET A 281 0.93 15.34 -28.16
CA MET A 281 0.94 13.92 -27.82
C MET A 281 2.11 13.57 -26.90
N ASP A 282 3.29 14.15 -27.11
CA ASP A 282 4.48 13.84 -26.30
C ASP A 282 4.31 14.38 -24.89
N LYS A 283 3.67 15.56 -24.75
CA LYS A 283 3.30 16.10 -23.44
C LYS A 283 2.29 15.22 -22.71
N LEU A 284 1.28 14.67 -23.40
CA LEU A 284 0.33 13.74 -22.80
C LEU A 284 0.99 12.42 -22.38
N ILE A 285 1.88 11.86 -23.20
CA ILE A 285 2.64 10.66 -22.85
C ILE A 285 3.52 10.93 -21.62
N LYS A 286 4.23 12.05 -21.58
CA LYS A 286 5.03 12.49 -20.42
C LYS A 286 4.20 12.63 -19.15
N LEU A 287 3.03 13.27 -19.23
CA LEU A 287 2.12 13.40 -18.08
C LEU A 287 1.56 12.05 -17.61
N SER A 288 1.37 11.09 -18.52
CA SER A 288 0.84 9.76 -18.17
C SER A 288 1.80 8.91 -17.35
N THR A 289 3.10 9.21 -17.34
CA THR A 289 4.11 8.49 -16.55
C THR A 289 4.45 9.19 -15.23
N MET A 290 3.99 10.43 -15.02
CA MET A 290 4.24 11.22 -13.82
C MET A 290 3.28 10.88 -12.66
N ASN A 291 3.71 11.17 -11.43
CA ASN A 291 2.80 11.16 -10.28
C ASN A 291 1.94 12.44 -10.23
N TYR A 292 0.87 12.46 -9.44
CA TYR A 292 -0.11 13.55 -9.47
C TYR A 292 0.46 14.92 -9.03
N LEU A 293 1.45 14.95 -8.12
CA LEU A 293 2.12 16.18 -7.70
C LEU A 293 2.99 16.76 -8.83
N GLN A 294 3.70 15.88 -9.54
CA GLN A 294 4.46 16.24 -10.73
C GLN A 294 3.54 16.75 -11.84
N ILE A 295 2.38 16.12 -12.05
CA ILE A 295 1.37 16.58 -13.01
C ILE A 295 0.86 17.97 -12.65
N GLN A 296 0.57 18.26 -11.38
CA GLN A 296 0.14 19.60 -10.94
C GLN A 296 1.22 20.66 -11.19
N SER A 297 2.48 20.35 -10.85
CA SER A 297 3.62 21.23 -11.10
C SER A 297 3.84 21.51 -12.59
N GLU A 298 3.86 20.46 -13.41
CA GLU A 298 4.06 20.55 -14.87
C GLU A 298 2.91 21.32 -15.56
N LEU A 299 1.71 21.28 -14.99
CA LEU A 299 0.54 22.01 -15.48
C LEU A 299 0.39 23.41 -14.86
N GLY A 300 1.33 23.84 -14.02
CA GLY A 300 1.27 25.12 -13.31
C GLY A 300 -0.01 25.28 -12.50
N VAL A 301 -0.49 24.19 -11.92
CA VAL A 301 -1.59 24.20 -10.95
C VAL A 301 -0.94 24.34 -9.58
N PRO A 302 -1.30 25.34 -8.76
CA PRO A 302 -0.74 25.48 -7.42
C PRO A 302 -0.93 24.17 -6.67
N ILE A 303 0.15 23.68 -6.05
CA ILE A 303 0.16 22.43 -5.28
C ILE A 303 -0.81 22.63 -4.12
N SER A 304 -2.06 22.26 -4.38
CA SER A 304 -3.13 22.36 -3.42
C SER A 304 -3.03 21.09 -2.61
N SER A 305 -2.45 21.19 -1.41
CA SER A 305 -2.58 20.13 -0.42
C SER A 305 -4.08 19.78 -0.31
N PRO A 306 -4.46 18.49 -0.26
CA PRO A 306 -5.86 18.06 -0.26
C PRO A 306 -6.74 18.69 0.85
N ALA A 307 -6.12 19.38 1.82
CA ALA A 307 -6.74 20.04 2.96
C ALA A 307 -7.39 21.42 2.68
N LEU A 308 -7.29 22.00 1.46
CA LEU A 308 -7.64 23.42 1.24
C LEU A 308 -8.70 23.73 0.16
N ALA A 309 -9.54 22.77 -0.25
CA ALA A 309 -10.65 23.09 -1.17
C ALA A 309 -11.81 23.80 -0.43
N PRO A 310 -12.29 24.98 -0.87
CA PRO A 310 -13.45 25.65 -0.29
C PRO A 310 -14.76 24.92 -0.63
N PRO A 311 -15.76 24.89 0.29
CA PRO A 311 -17.02 24.20 0.08
C PRO A 311 -17.99 25.09 -0.70
N SER A 312 -17.84 25.17 -2.02
CA SER A 312 -18.88 25.77 -2.86
C SER A 312 -18.69 25.45 -4.33
N VAL A 313 -19.14 24.26 -4.76
CA VAL A 313 -19.86 24.03 -6.03
C VAL A 313 -20.73 22.78 -5.85
N VAL A 314 -21.96 22.97 -5.37
CA VAL A 314 -23.03 21.95 -5.40
C VAL A 314 -23.80 22.14 -6.69
N ASN A 315 -23.96 21.07 -7.47
CA ASN A 315 -24.87 21.04 -8.63
C ASN A 315 -26.34 21.18 -8.16
N PRO A 316 -27.20 21.85 -8.94
CA PRO A 316 -28.52 22.26 -8.49
C PRO A 316 -29.58 21.21 -8.82
N VAL A 317 -29.88 20.32 -7.87
CA VAL A 317 -31.17 19.64 -7.75
C VAL A 317 -31.41 19.51 -6.24
N ASP A 318 -32.65 19.69 -5.79
CA ASP A 318 -33.08 19.70 -4.37
C ASP A 318 -32.99 21.05 -3.62
N THR A 319 -33.39 22.14 -4.29
CA THR A 319 -33.84 23.35 -3.60
C THR A 319 -35.37 23.40 -3.54
N GLN A 320 -35.99 22.61 -2.66
CA GLN A 320 -37.43 22.83 -2.35
C GLN A 320 -37.91 22.45 -0.93
N ALA A 321 -37.02 22.08 0.00
CA ALA A 321 -37.42 21.73 1.37
C ALA A 321 -36.84 22.66 2.47
N ARG A 322 -36.45 23.89 2.12
CA ARG A 322 -35.74 24.81 3.05
C ARG A 322 -36.45 26.16 3.25
N LYS A 323 -37.77 26.13 3.34
CA LYS A 323 -38.59 27.22 3.90
C LYS A 323 -39.61 26.59 4.82
N GLU A 324 -39.31 26.64 6.12
CA GLU A 324 -40.19 26.48 7.29
C GLU A 324 -39.40 25.77 8.39
N GLN A 325 -38.46 26.50 9.02
CA GLN A 325 -38.03 26.32 10.42
C GLN A 325 -36.90 27.33 10.73
N GLU A 326 -37.22 28.62 10.66
CA GLU A 326 -36.56 29.66 11.44
C GLU A 326 -37.64 30.31 12.29
N SER A 327 -37.70 29.93 13.57
CA SER A 327 -38.50 30.61 14.59
C SER A 327 -38.14 30.08 15.98
N MET A 328 -37.53 30.96 16.79
CA MET A 328 -37.21 30.87 18.24
C MET A 328 -35.98 30.03 18.62
N GLY A 329 -35.05 30.47 19.46
CA GLY A 329 -34.94 31.68 20.28
C GLY A 329 -33.63 31.62 21.10
N GLN A 330 -33.13 32.79 21.45
CA GLN A 330 -31.91 33.03 22.26
C GLN A 330 -32.05 32.52 23.72
N ALA A 331 -30.95 32.11 24.34
CA ALA A 331 -30.56 32.55 25.69
C ALA A 331 -29.14 32.08 26.10
N SER A 332 -28.38 33.02 26.66
CA SER A 332 -27.04 32.94 27.25
C SER A 332 -26.98 32.29 28.63
N GLY A 333 -25.86 31.63 28.98
CA GLY A 333 -25.46 31.41 30.38
C GLY A 333 -24.40 30.32 30.62
N GLN A 334 -23.16 30.71 30.90
CA GLN A 334 -22.19 29.95 31.73
C GLN A 334 -22.48 30.25 33.24
N PRO A 335 -21.97 29.51 34.27
CA PRO A 335 -20.76 28.66 34.28
C PRO A 335 -20.82 27.35 35.12
N ARG A 336 -19.66 26.65 35.18
CA ARG A 336 -19.10 25.73 36.22
C ARG A 336 -19.08 24.20 35.96
N GLN A 337 -17.84 23.74 35.74
CA GLN A 337 -17.15 22.58 36.35
C GLN A 337 -18.01 21.40 36.83
N GLN A 338 -18.04 20.34 36.01
CA GLN A 338 -18.17 18.97 36.48
C GLN A 338 -17.17 18.07 35.74
N ALA A 339 -16.56 17.15 36.50
CA ALA A 339 -15.66 16.10 36.03
C ALA A 339 -16.24 15.34 34.82
N PRO A 340 -15.40 14.74 33.95
CA PRO A 340 -15.88 14.12 32.72
C PRO A 340 -16.81 12.95 33.06
N LYS A 341 -18.11 13.17 32.83
CA LYS A 341 -19.10 12.10 32.73
C LYS A 341 -18.66 11.23 31.56
N ARG A 342 -18.47 9.93 31.84
CA ARG A 342 -18.28 8.87 30.85
C ARG A 342 -19.17 9.12 29.64
N MET A 343 -18.57 9.21 28.45
CA MET A 343 -19.34 9.23 27.21
C MET A 343 -20.18 7.95 27.14
N PRO A 344 -21.47 8.03 26.75
CA PRO A 344 -22.26 6.84 26.50
C PRO A 344 -21.64 6.08 25.32
N GLU A 345 -21.34 4.79 25.53
CA GLU A 345 -21.09 3.84 24.44
C GLU A 345 -22.19 4.02 23.39
N ARG A 346 -21.82 4.47 22.18
CA ARG A 346 -22.74 4.46 21.05
C ARG A 346 -22.85 3.00 20.60
N GLU A 347 -23.86 2.31 21.12
CA GLU A 347 -24.28 1.01 20.60
C GLU A 347 -24.44 1.10 19.08
N LEU A 348 -23.79 0.20 18.35
CA LEU A 348 -23.96 0.04 16.91
C LEU A 348 -25.46 0.05 16.58
N ASP A 349 -25.89 0.98 15.74
CA ASP A 349 -27.29 1.12 15.32
C ASP A 349 -27.86 -0.24 14.88
N GLU A 350 -29.03 -0.60 15.42
CA GLU A 350 -29.65 -1.91 15.25
C GLU A 350 -29.88 -2.25 13.76
N GLU A 351 -30.10 -1.22 12.93
CA GLU A 351 -30.19 -1.37 11.48
C GLU A 351 -28.87 -1.85 10.85
N THR A 352 -27.73 -1.38 11.35
CA THR A 352 -26.40 -1.79 10.88
C THR A 352 -26.12 -3.23 11.29
N ARG A 353 -26.46 -3.62 12.53
CA ARG A 353 -26.34 -5.00 13.02
C ARG A 353 -27.16 -5.96 12.16
N GLU A 354 -28.40 -5.59 11.85
CA GLU A 354 -29.27 -6.41 11.01
C GLU A 354 -28.77 -6.51 9.56
N ARG A 355 -28.22 -5.42 8.98
CA ARG A 355 -27.58 -5.46 7.65
C ARG A 355 -26.35 -6.37 7.62
N LEU A 356 -25.50 -6.32 8.65
CA LEU A 356 -24.33 -7.20 8.76
C LEU A 356 -24.74 -8.68 8.96
N ARG A 357 -25.78 -8.93 9.76
CA ARG A 357 -26.34 -10.28 9.96
C ARG A 357 -26.86 -10.88 8.65
N LYS A 358 -27.68 -10.11 7.91
CA LYS A 358 -28.17 -10.52 6.58
C LYS A 358 -27.02 -10.79 5.60
N ARG A 359 -25.99 -9.94 5.58
CA ARG A 359 -24.78 -10.18 4.77
C ARG A 359 -24.09 -11.49 5.14
N LYS A 360 -23.88 -11.76 6.43
CA LYS A 360 -23.24 -13.00 6.90
C LYS A 360 -24.05 -14.23 6.48
N GLU A 361 -25.38 -14.18 6.57
CA GLU A 361 -26.27 -15.26 6.14
C GLU A 361 -26.22 -15.50 4.62
N GLU A 362 -26.18 -14.44 3.81
CA GLU A 362 -26.03 -14.56 2.35
C GLU A 362 -24.65 -15.10 1.96
N ASN A 363 -23.58 -14.60 2.58
CA ASN A 363 -22.23 -15.10 2.38
C ASN A 363 -22.13 -16.58 2.69
N LYS A 364 -22.70 -17.02 3.82
CA LYS A 364 -22.71 -18.44 4.20
C LYS A 364 -23.31 -19.33 3.10
N LYS A 365 -24.43 -18.92 2.51
CA LYS A 365 -25.07 -19.68 1.40
C LYS A 365 -24.14 -19.82 0.20
N TYR A 366 -23.46 -18.75 -0.21
CA TYR A 366 -22.58 -18.80 -1.38
C TYR A 366 -21.29 -19.57 -1.08
N VAL A 367 -20.70 -19.37 0.09
CA VAL A 367 -19.51 -20.08 0.54
C VAL A 367 -19.77 -21.58 0.57
N ASP A 368 -20.86 -22.04 1.18
CA ASP A 368 -21.19 -23.48 1.23
C ASP A 368 -21.28 -24.12 -0.16
N ILE A 369 -21.82 -23.40 -1.15
CA ILE A 369 -21.91 -23.87 -2.52
C ILE A 369 -20.52 -23.91 -3.18
N ILE A 370 -19.72 -22.86 -3.00
CA ILE A 370 -18.35 -22.77 -3.52
C ILE A 370 -17.49 -23.89 -2.95
N THR A 371 -17.55 -24.12 -1.63
CA THR A 371 -16.87 -25.20 -0.90
C THR A 371 -17.17 -26.56 -1.54
N ARG A 372 -18.44 -26.90 -1.76
CA ARG A 372 -18.82 -28.16 -2.41
C ARG A 372 -18.29 -28.29 -3.84
N ILE A 373 -18.24 -27.20 -4.60
CA ILE A 373 -17.70 -27.21 -5.97
C ILE A 373 -16.19 -27.46 -5.94
N VAL A 374 -15.47 -26.82 -5.01
CA VAL A 374 -14.03 -26.97 -4.84
C VAL A 374 -13.67 -28.37 -4.36
N GLU A 375 -14.34 -28.91 -3.33
CA GLU A 375 -14.20 -30.30 -2.87
C GLU A 375 -14.38 -31.31 -4.00
N LYS A 376 -15.43 -31.11 -4.82
CA LYS A 376 -15.70 -31.97 -5.97
C LYS A 376 -14.61 -31.83 -7.05
N ALA A 377 -14.07 -30.63 -7.24
CA ALA A 377 -12.98 -30.37 -8.18
C ALA A 377 -11.65 -30.97 -7.72
N SER A 378 -11.41 -31.00 -6.40
CA SER A 378 -10.19 -31.49 -5.77
C SER A 378 -10.21 -33.01 -5.48
N LYS A 379 -11.28 -33.72 -5.88
CA LYS A 379 -11.45 -35.17 -5.65
C LYS A 379 -11.29 -35.57 -4.17
N ASN A 380 -11.73 -34.72 -3.24
CA ASN A 380 -11.61 -34.90 -1.78
C ASN A 380 -10.19 -34.74 -1.20
N GLU A 381 -9.18 -34.40 -2.00
CA GLU A 381 -7.91 -33.88 -1.48
C GLU A 381 -8.06 -32.37 -1.38
N LEU A 382 -8.35 -31.88 -0.17
CA LEU A 382 -8.55 -30.45 0.04
C LEU A 382 -7.23 -29.70 -0.18
N PRO A 383 -7.26 -28.53 -0.84
CA PRO A 383 -6.08 -27.67 -0.96
C PRO A 383 -5.47 -27.35 0.40
N ASP A 384 -4.15 -27.19 0.48
CA ASP A 384 -3.48 -26.78 1.74
C ASP A 384 -4.14 -25.54 2.35
N ASN A 385 -4.26 -25.53 3.68
CA ASN A 385 -4.91 -24.46 4.45
C ASN A 385 -6.37 -24.19 4.03
N TYR A 386 -7.11 -25.21 3.59
CA TYR A 386 -8.48 -25.07 3.09
C TYR A 386 -9.42 -24.30 4.02
N ASP A 387 -9.46 -24.66 5.30
CA ASP A 387 -10.33 -24.01 6.28
C ASP A 387 -10.03 -22.52 6.42
N ARG A 388 -8.75 -22.13 6.35
CA ARG A 388 -8.33 -20.73 6.35
C ARG A 388 -8.80 -19.99 5.10
N LYS A 389 -8.73 -20.64 3.93
CA LYS A 389 -9.23 -20.07 2.67
C LYS A 389 -10.75 -19.87 2.69
N ILE A 390 -11.49 -20.79 3.31
CA ILE A 390 -12.93 -20.65 3.52
C ILE A 390 -13.24 -19.49 4.48
N LYS A 391 -12.50 -19.33 5.58
CA LYS A 391 -12.62 -18.15 6.47
C LYS A 391 -12.42 -16.84 5.71
N VAL A 392 -11.45 -16.76 4.77
CA VAL A 392 -11.25 -15.58 3.91
C VAL A 392 -12.46 -15.33 3.02
N LEU A 393 -13.01 -16.37 2.37
CA LEU A 393 -14.19 -16.22 1.51
C LEU A 393 -15.45 -15.74 2.26
N GLN A 394 -15.61 -16.08 3.54
CA GLN A 394 -16.72 -15.59 4.35
C GLN A 394 -16.70 -14.07 4.55
N ARG A 395 -15.53 -13.44 4.40
CA ARG A 395 -15.32 -11.99 4.52
C ARG A 395 -15.53 -11.24 3.21
N VAL A 396 -15.58 -11.95 2.07
CA VAL A 396 -15.79 -11.37 0.74
C VAL A 396 -17.20 -10.81 0.59
N TYR A 397 -17.37 -9.73 -0.19
CA TYR A 397 -18.69 -9.18 -0.52
C TYR A 397 -19.60 -10.20 -1.26
N PRO A 398 -20.90 -10.29 -0.92
CA PRO A 398 -21.83 -11.26 -1.50
C PRO A 398 -21.87 -11.27 -3.03
N ASP A 399 -21.83 -10.09 -3.66
CA ASP A 399 -21.86 -9.97 -5.13
C ASP A 399 -20.64 -10.58 -5.81
N ARG A 400 -19.47 -10.49 -5.17
CA ARG A 400 -18.23 -11.09 -5.65
C ARG A 400 -18.27 -12.61 -5.48
N LEU A 401 -18.79 -13.12 -4.36
CA LEU A 401 -19.04 -14.55 -4.16
C LEU A 401 -20.07 -15.12 -5.14
N LYS A 402 -21.14 -14.37 -5.44
CA LYS A 402 -22.15 -14.77 -6.42
C LYS A 402 -21.57 -14.88 -7.82
N ARG A 403 -20.71 -13.94 -8.22
CA ARG A 403 -19.93 -14.02 -9.48
C ARG A 403 -19.04 -15.24 -9.49
N LEU A 404 -18.23 -15.44 -8.44
CA LEU A 404 -17.37 -16.61 -8.30
C LEU A 404 -18.15 -17.93 -8.46
N MET A 405 -19.29 -18.04 -7.77
CA MET A 405 -20.19 -19.19 -7.87
C MET A 405 -20.68 -19.41 -9.31
N ASN A 406 -21.07 -18.35 -10.01
CA ASN A 406 -21.54 -18.45 -11.39
C ASN A 406 -20.43 -18.89 -12.34
N ILE A 407 -19.22 -18.37 -12.15
CA ILE A 407 -18.05 -18.81 -12.91
C ILE A 407 -17.76 -20.28 -12.63
N PHE A 408 -17.73 -20.69 -11.38
CA PHE A 408 -17.47 -22.08 -11.00
C PHE A 408 -18.50 -23.06 -11.57
N LYS A 409 -19.77 -22.65 -11.66
CA LYS A 409 -20.82 -23.44 -12.30
C LYS A 409 -20.64 -23.58 -13.81
N SER A 410 -20.09 -22.55 -14.48
CA SER A 410 -19.85 -22.58 -15.93
C SER A 410 -18.55 -23.31 -16.30
N GLN A 411 -17.58 -23.36 -15.39
CA GLN A 411 -16.29 -24.01 -15.60
C GLN A 411 -16.37 -25.53 -15.47
N LYS A 412 -15.90 -26.24 -16.51
CA LYS A 412 -15.86 -27.72 -16.55
C LYS A 412 -14.50 -28.30 -16.14
N LYS A 413 -13.43 -27.49 -16.19
CA LYS A 413 -12.06 -27.95 -15.96
C LYS A 413 -11.69 -27.82 -14.49
N ARG A 414 -11.40 -28.95 -13.82
CA ARG A 414 -11.00 -29.00 -12.40
C ARG A 414 -9.84 -28.06 -12.07
N ASN A 415 -8.74 -28.14 -12.81
CA ASN A 415 -7.57 -27.28 -12.60
C ASN A 415 -7.93 -25.78 -12.68
N ARG A 416 -8.84 -25.41 -13.59
CA ARG A 416 -9.28 -24.02 -13.73
C ARG A 416 -10.04 -23.56 -12.48
N ILE A 417 -10.93 -24.40 -11.95
CA ILE A 417 -11.68 -24.11 -10.72
C ILE A 417 -10.72 -23.87 -9.55
N LEU A 418 -9.70 -24.73 -9.39
CA LEU A 418 -8.73 -24.60 -8.30
C LEU A 418 -7.86 -23.33 -8.43
N LEU A 419 -7.35 -23.04 -9.64
CA LEU A 419 -6.58 -21.82 -9.87
C LEU A 419 -7.43 -20.56 -9.61
N MET A 420 -8.68 -20.55 -10.08
CA MET A 420 -9.57 -19.42 -9.83
C MET A 420 -9.90 -19.27 -8.35
N PHE A 421 -10.19 -20.36 -7.63
CA PHE A 421 -10.38 -20.34 -6.18
C PHE A 421 -9.20 -19.68 -5.47
N GLU A 422 -7.99 -20.07 -5.84
CA GLU A 422 -6.77 -19.51 -5.30
C GLU A 422 -6.59 -18.04 -5.61
N TRP A 423 -6.86 -17.62 -6.85
CA TRP A 423 -6.86 -16.22 -7.21
C TRP A 423 -7.83 -15.40 -6.36
N PHE A 424 -9.07 -15.88 -6.19
CA PHE A 424 -10.10 -15.15 -5.44
C PHE A 424 -9.74 -14.97 -3.96
N VAL A 425 -9.13 -15.99 -3.34
CA VAL A 425 -8.60 -15.89 -1.97
C VAL A 425 -7.48 -14.86 -1.90
N ILE A 426 -6.50 -14.94 -2.81
CA ILE A 426 -5.32 -14.06 -2.81
C ILE A 426 -5.71 -12.60 -3.07
N SER A 427 -6.54 -12.36 -4.08
CA SER A 427 -6.98 -11.01 -4.44
C SER A 427 -7.84 -10.38 -3.35
N GLN A 428 -8.66 -11.15 -2.62
CA GLN A 428 -9.32 -10.66 -1.42
C GLN A 428 -8.30 -10.27 -0.35
N ARG A 429 -7.27 -11.09 -0.14
CA ARG A 429 -6.23 -10.80 0.86
C ARG A 429 -5.44 -9.53 0.52
N ILE A 430 -5.14 -9.31 -0.76
CA ILE A 430 -4.50 -8.07 -1.23
C ILE A 430 -5.43 -6.88 -0.95
N GLU A 431 -6.73 -7.00 -1.22
CA GLU A 431 -7.71 -5.94 -0.97
C GLU A 431 -7.86 -5.60 0.53
N GLU A 432 -7.79 -6.60 1.42
CA GLU A 432 -7.73 -6.40 2.88
C GLU A 432 -6.50 -5.59 3.28
N ILE A 433 -5.34 -5.90 2.70
CA ILE A 433 -4.09 -5.17 2.96
C ILE A 433 -4.17 -3.74 2.40
N GLU A 434 -4.68 -3.54 1.19
CA GLU A 434 -4.87 -2.21 0.61
C GLU A 434 -5.78 -1.36 1.48
N THR A 435 -6.93 -1.92 1.90
CA THR A 435 -7.88 -1.26 2.80
C THR A 435 -7.21 -0.88 4.12
N TYR A 436 -6.40 -1.77 4.71
CA TYR A 436 -5.68 -1.48 5.95
C TYR A 436 -4.64 -0.38 5.79
N VAL A 437 -3.85 -0.43 4.72
CA VAL A 437 -2.84 0.60 4.43
C VAL A 437 -3.51 1.95 4.17
N GLU A 438 -4.68 1.98 3.54
CA GLU A 438 -5.49 3.18 3.36
C GLU A 438 -6.02 3.73 4.70
N HIS A 439 -6.53 2.88 5.59
CA HIS A 439 -6.98 3.31 6.93
C HIS A 439 -5.82 3.76 7.82
N TRP A 440 -4.67 3.08 7.77
CA TRP A 440 -3.48 3.46 8.52
C TRP A 440 -2.91 4.80 8.02
N GLN A 441 -2.86 5.02 6.70
CA GLN A 441 -2.48 6.31 6.09
C GLN A 441 -3.54 7.40 6.29
N GLY A 442 -4.81 7.03 6.42
CA GLY A 442 -5.89 7.96 6.75
C GLY A 442 -5.84 8.39 8.23
N ALA A 443 -5.47 7.49 9.12
CA ALA A 443 -5.27 7.76 10.55
C ALA A 443 -3.93 8.43 10.86
N THR A 444 -2.91 8.22 10.00
CA THR A 444 -1.64 8.92 10.07
C THR A 444 -1.53 9.88 8.88
N GLU A 445 -1.95 11.13 9.06
CA GLU A 445 -1.83 12.24 8.08
C GLU A 445 -0.37 12.55 7.62
N ARG A 446 0.60 11.66 7.89
CA ARG A 446 2.04 11.93 7.94
C ARG A 446 2.92 11.14 6.95
N ALA A 447 2.40 10.27 6.09
CA ALA A 447 3.27 9.49 5.19
C ALA A 447 2.78 9.49 3.73
N GLY A 448 3.64 9.96 2.82
CA GLY A 448 3.49 9.77 1.38
C GLY A 448 3.32 8.28 1.08
N GLY A 449 2.10 7.91 0.69
CA GLY A 449 1.60 6.56 0.88
C GLY A 449 2.24 5.47 0.02
N PHE A 450 2.50 4.33 0.66
CA PHE A 450 2.43 3.02 0.02
C PHE A 450 0.99 2.82 -0.51
N ARG A 451 0.67 3.39 -1.67
CA ARG A 451 -0.57 3.08 -2.37
C ARG A 451 -0.26 2.05 -3.45
N ALA A 452 -0.78 0.83 -3.28
CA ALA A 452 -1.10 0.00 -4.43
C ALA A 452 -2.37 0.57 -5.09
N ALA A 453 -3.44 0.87 -4.33
CA ALA A 453 -4.70 1.50 -4.80
C ALA A 453 -5.19 0.90 -6.14
N ILE A 454 -4.95 -0.39 -6.32
CA ILE A 454 -5.19 -1.07 -7.58
C ILE A 454 -6.55 -1.74 -7.54
N GLY A 455 -7.00 -2.19 -6.36
CA GLY A 455 -8.23 -2.97 -6.23
C GLY A 455 -8.16 -4.17 -7.16
N VAL A 456 -7.22 -5.09 -6.93
CA VAL A 456 -6.95 -6.22 -7.84
C VAL A 456 -8.19 -7.10 -8.10
N SER A 457 -9.17 -7.09 -7.18
CA SER A 457 -10.48 -7.72 -7.36
C SER A 457 -11.27 -7.19 -8.57
N ARG A 458 -10.99 -5.97 -9.04
CA ARG A 458 -11.59 -5.39 -10.25
C ARG A 458 -11.24 -6.17 -11.52
N TYR A 459 -10.13 -6.91 -11.50
CA TYR A 459 -9.68 -7.72 -12.62
C TYR A 459 -10.22 -9.16 -12.59
N ASP A 460 -11.14 -9.50 -11.68
CA ASP A 460 -11.73 -10.85 -11.62
C ASP A 460 -12.31 -11.30 -12.97
N SER A 461 -12.88 -10.37 -13.75
CA SER A 461 -13.41 -10.65 -15.09
C SER A 461 -12.32 -11.02 -16.10
N VAL A 462 -11.16 -10.38 -16.03
CA VAL A 462 -10.01 -10.66 -16.90
C VAL A 462 -9.43 -12.04 -16.62
N ILE A 463 -9.42 -12.41 -15.34
CA ILE A 463 -8.93 -13.70 -14.86
C ILE A 463 -9.74 -14.85 -15.48
N GLU A 464 -11.02 -14.65 -15.78
CA GLU A 464 -11.86 -15.63 -16.49
C GLU A 464 -11.31 -15.99 -17.88
N ASP A 465 -10.66 -15.05 -18.55
CA ASP A 465 -10.19 -15.18 -19.94
C ASP A 465 -8.71 -15.60 -20.06
N LEU A 466 -7.92 -15.48 -18.99
CA LEU A 466 -6.49 -15.84 -19.00
C LEU A 466 -6.26 -17.33 -19.25
N LYS A 467 -5.14 -17.70 -19.87
CA LYS A 467 -4.74 -19.11 -19.96
C LYS A 467 -4.31 -19.63 -18.58
N ASN A 468 -4.43 -20.94 -18.34
CA ASN A 468 -4.05 -21.53 -17.05
C ASN A 468 -2.61 -21.21 -16.64
N LYS A 469 -1.65 -21.26 -17.58
CA LYS A 469 -0.25 -20.94 -17.30
C LYS A 469 -0.05 -19.49 -16.82
N GLU A 470 -0.72 -18.54 -17.48
CA GLU A 470 -0.65 -17.12 -17.11
C GLU A 470 -1.29 -16.89 -15.72
N LEU A 471 -2.43 -17.53 -15.47
CA LEU A 471 -3.10 -17.45 -14.17
C LEU A 471 -2.24 -18.06 -13.04
N GLU A 472 -1.60 -19.19 -13.28
CA GLU A 472 -0.70 -19.85 -12.34
C GLU A 472 0.52 -18.98 -11.99
N GLU A 473 1.13 -18.34 -13.00
CA GLU A 473 2.23 -17.39 -12.81
C GLU A 473 1.81 -16.18 -11.96
N ILE A 474 0.62 -15.63 -12.23
CA ILE A 474 0.05 -14.53 -11.46
C ILE A 474 -0.18 -14.95 -10.01
N ILE A 475 -0.76 -16.13 -9.78
CA ILE A 475 -1.01 -16.68 -8.44
C ILE A 475 0.30 -16.85 -7.66
N ASN A 476 1.32 -17.45 -8.29
CA ASN A 476 2.60 -17.70 -7.65
C ASN A 476 3.33 -16.40 -7.30
N THR A 477 3.32 -15.43 -8.23
CA THR A 477 3.88 -14.09 -7.98
C THR A 477 3.13 -13.40 -6.84
N SER A 478 1.80 -13.50 -6.82
CA SER A 478 0.97 -12.87 -5.78
C SER A 478 1.20 -13.49 -4.40
N LYS A 479 1.36 -14.82 -4.31
CA LYS A 479 1.71 -15.51 -3.05
C LYS A 479 3.06 -15.03 -2.51
N ARG A 480 4.08 -14.97 -3.38
CA ARG A 480 5.41 -14.47 -3.03
C ARG A 480 5.34 -13.01 -2.55
N ALA A 481 4.60 -12.16 -3.26
CA ALA A 481 4.42 -10.77 -2.91
C ALA A 481 3.74 -10.61 -1.54
N LEU A 482 2.68 -11.38 -1.26
CA LEU A 482 2.02 -11.39 0.04
C LEU A 482 2.97 -11.82 1.17
N GLN A 483 3.79 -12.85 0.94
CA GLN A 483 4.77 -13.29 1.93
C GLN A 483 5.78 -12.19 2.26
N LYS A 484 6.28 -11.48 1.24
CA LYS A 484 7.18 -10.32 1.41
C LYS A 484 6.52 -9.16 2.15
N ILE A 485 5.23 -8.93 1.96
CA ILE A 485 4.48 -7.86 2.65
C ILE A 485 4.34 -8.14 4.15
N HIS A 486 4.34 -9.41 4.55
CA HIS A 486 4.33 -9.82 5.94
C HIS A 486 5.73 -9.87 6.58
N ASP A 487 6.78 -9.52 5.83
CA ASP A 487 8.15 -9.49 6.34
C ASP A 487 8.36 -8.33 7.33
N GLN A 488 9.23 -8.53 8.33
CA GLN A 488 9.57 -7.49 9.29
C GLN A 488 10.40 -6.37 8.64
N ASN A 489 11.20 -6.70 7.61
CA ASN A 489 12.04 -5.76 6.89
C ASN A 489 11.20 -4.85 5.96
N VAL A 490 11.31 -3.53 6.17
CA VAL A 490 10.58 -2.51 5.38
C VAL A 490 10.93 -2.56 3.89
N GLN A 491 12.19 -2.86 3.54
CA GLN A 491 12.61 -2.93 2.13
C GLN A 491 11.99 -4.15 1.43
N VAL A 492 11.95 -5.30 2.12
CA VAL A 492 11.31 -6.52 1.60
C VAL A 492 9.81 -6.30 1.40
N ARG A 493 9.15 -5.63 2.35
CA ARG A 493 7.75 -5.21 2.21
C ARG A 493 7.53 -4.32 0.99
N ALA A 494 8.42 -3.36 0.75
CA ALA A 494 8.32 -2.48 -0.42
C ALA A 494 8.40 -3.25 -1.75
N VAL A 495 9.30 -4.24 -1.83
CA VAL A 495 9.39 -5.13 -3.00
C VAL A 495 8.07 -5.90 -3.21
N GLY A 496 7.47 -6.42 -2.14
CA GLY A 496 6.17 -7.09 -2.24
C GLY A 496 5.06 -6.18 -2.78
N VAL A 497 5.03 -4.91 -2.38
CA VAL A 497 4.07 -3.94 -2.93
C VAL A 497 4.31 -3.66 -4.41
N GLU A 498 5.56 -3.51 -4.85
CA GLU A 498 5.89 -3.32 -6.27
C GLU A 498 5.54 -4.55 -7.12
N GLU A 499 5.69 -5.76 -6.59
CA GLU A 499 5.24 -6.99 -7.25
C GLU A 499 3.71 -7.00 -7.44
N ILE A 500 2.93 -6.58 -6.45
CA ILE A 500 1.47 -6.42 -6.58
C ILE A 500 1.12 -5.39 -7.66
N LYS A 501 1.84 -4.27 -7.72
CA LYS A 501 1.66 -3.26 -8.79
C LYS A 501 1.99 -3.83 -10.17
N SER A 502 3.02 -4.65 -10.28
CA SER A 502 3.35 -5.34 -11.52
C SER A 502 2.23 -6.27 -11.97
N ILE A 503 1.68 -7.09 -11.07
CA ILE A 503 0.53 -7.96 -11.33
C ILE A 503 -0.67 -7.15 -11.83
N ALA A 504 -0.97 -6.04 -11.17
CA ALA A 504 -2.03 -5.14 -11.57
C ALA A 504 -1.88 -4.62 -13.00
N ASN A 505 -0.67 -4.23 -13.37
CA ASN A 505 -0.35 -3.73 -14.70
C ASN A 505 -0.49 -4.83 -15.75
N ILE A 506 -0.05 -6.06 -15.44
CA ILE A 506 -0.24 -7.23 -16.30
C ILE A 506 -1.73 -7.46 -16.55
N LEU A 507 -2.55 -7.45 -15.49
CA LEU A 507 -3.99 -7.64 -15.59
C LEU A 507 -4.66 -6.50 -16.36
N LEU A 508 -4.26 -5.25 -16.12
CA LEU A 508 -4.78 -4.08 -16.82
C LEU A 508 -4.50 -4.13 -18.33
N GLN A 509 -3.32 -4.61 -18.74
CA GLN A 509 -2.98 -4.79 -20.16
C GLN A 509 -3.88 -5.81 -20.86
N LYS A 510 -4.44 -6.77 -20.11
CA LYS A 510 -5.32 -7.83 -20.61
C LYS A 510 -6.80 -7.44 -20.63
N VAL A 511 -7.16 -6.26 -20.12
CA VAL A 511 -8.53 -5.69 -20.21
C VAL A 511 -8.84 -5.16 -21.62
N ARG A 512 -7.81 -4.94 -22.45
CA ARG A 512 -7.93 -4.47 -23.84
C ARG A 512 -8.25 -5.61 -24.79
#